data_AF-A0A483A213-F1
#
_entry.id   AF-A0A483A213-F1
#
_cell.length_a   1.000
_cell.length_b   1.000
_cell.length_c   1.000
_cell.angle_alpha   90.00
_cell.angle_beta   90.00
_cell.angle_gamma   90.00
#
_symmetry.space_group_name_H-M   'P 1'
#
loop_
_entity.id
_entity.type
_entity.pdbx_description
1 polymer ?
#
loop_
_entity_poly.entity_id
_entity_poly.type
_entity_poly.pdbx_seq_one_letter_code
_entity_poly.pdbx_strand_id
1 'polypeptide(L)'
;MNQIIDTIYMVVEDLERNGHSVIGTHELKVYLSKLNAYEEKNGENELTSADLEKYKADLSKWVEDHKIHNQWDFELFRATLLTGQSALKSAILINGGASIALLTFIGNVKDNSITNVAQLAEPLEIFLLGVLLAAIASGATYLAQWFFASRIPWQRIVGNVSNVTAILFVLGSYGSFLCGVLQATHIFGT
;
A
#
# COMPACT_ATOMS: atom_id res chain seq x y z
N MET A 1 37.87 -12.60 -27.40
CA MET A 1 36.46 -12.92 -27.74
C MET A 1 35.87 -14.08 -26.93
N ASN A 2 36.45 -15.29 -26.87
CA ASN A 2 35.88 -16.41 -26.08
C ASN A 2 35.85 -16.16 -24.56
N GLN A 3 36.90 -15.56 -23.97
CA GLN A 3 36.96 -15.31 -22.51
C GLN A 3 35.86 -14.39 -21.95
N ILE A 4 35.39 -13.41 -22.74
CA ILE A 4 34.36 -12.46 -22.27
C ILE A 4 33.00 -13.13 -22.20
N ILE A 5 32.69 -13.95 -23.22
CA ILE A 5 31.45 -14.74 -23.23
C ILE A 5 31.45 -15.72 -22.05
N ASP A 6 32.58 -16.39 -21.79
CA ASP A 6 32.71 -17.28 -20.63
C ASP A 6 32.57 -16.54 -19.29
N THR A 7 33.12 -15.32 -19.20
CA THR A 7 32.99 -14.47 -18.01
C THR A 7 31.54 -14.03 -17.78
N ILE A 8 30.83 -13.65 -18.85
CA ILE A 8 29.41 -13.31 -18.77
C ILE A 8 28.60 -14.53 -18.29
N TYR A 9 28.88 -15.72 -18.84
CA TYR A 9 28.21 -16.96 -18.40
C TYR A 9 28.45 -17.27 -16.93
N MET A 10 29.68 -17.17 -16.44
CA MET A 10 29.99 -17.39 -15.02
C MET A 10 29.27 -16.40 -14.10
N VAL A 11 29.18 -15.12 -14.49
CA VAL A 11 28.47 -14.10 -13.70
C VAL A 11 26.97 -14.36 -13.68
N VAL A 12 26.39 -14.77 -14.81
CA VAL A 12 24.96 -15.11 -14.89
C VAL A 12 24.64 -16.35 -14.05
N GLU A 13 25.47 -17.40 -14.10
CA GLU A 13 25.29 -18.59 -13.27
C GLU A 13 25.42 -18.30 -11.78
N ASP A 14 26.36 -17.45 -11.37
CA ASP A 14 26.51 -17.06 -9.96
C ASP A 14 25.30 -16.25 -9.47
N LEU A 15 24.79 -15.33 -10.28
CA LEU A 15 23.58 -14.58 -9.98
C LEU A 15 22.36 -15.51 -9.86
N GLU A 16 22.24 -16.51 -10.74
CA GLU A 16 21.16 -17.50 -10.70
C GLU A 16 21.24 -18.39 -9.45
N ARG A 17 22.45 -18.85 -9.07
CA ARG A 17 22.69 -19.60 -7.81
C ARG A 17 22.35 -18.76 -6.57
N ASN A 18 22.56 -17.45 -6.62
CA ASN A 18 22.22 -16.51 -5.56
C ASN A 18 20.73 -16.11 -5.56
N GLY A 19 19.90 -16.75 -6.39
CA GLY A 19 18.43 -16.60 -6.39
C GLY A 19 17.91 -15.48 -7.29
N HIS A 20 18.76 -14.88 -8.13
CA HIS A 20 18.37 -13.83 -9.06
C HIS A 20 17.97 -14.45 -10.42
N SER A 21 16.68 -14.47 -10.70
CA SER A 21 16.10 -15.04 -11.93
C SER A 21 15.81 -14.00 -13.03
N VAL A 22 16.05 -12.72 -12.76
CA VAL A 22 15.81 -11.62 -13.69
C VAL A 22 16.96 -10.63 -13.65
N ILE A 23 17.59 -10.40 -14.81
CA ILE A 23 18.62 -9.38 -15.01
C ILE A 23 18.01 -8.23 -15.81
N GLY A 24 18.12 -7.01 -15.29
CA GLY A 24 17.60 -5.83 -15.97
C GLY A 24 18.37 -5.49 -17.26
N THR A 25 17.64 -5.07 -18.29
CA THR A 25 18.22 -4.82 -19.63
C THR A 25 19.06 -3.56 -19.71
N HIS A 26 18.81 -2.57 -18.84
CA HIS A 26 19.60 -1.34 -18.80
C HIS A 26 20.96 -1.61 -18.14
N GLU A 27 20.95 -2.45 -17.12
CA GLU A 27 22.05 -2.84 -16.27
C GLU A 27 23.03 -3.73 -17.04
N LEU A 28 22.49 -4.69 -17.78
CA LEU A 28 23.26 -5.49 -18.72
C LEU A 28 23.91 -4.61 -19.80
N LYS A 29 23.21 -3.58 -20.31
CA LYS A 29 23.79 -2.63 -21.27
C LYS A 29 24.90 -1.78 -20.65
N VAL A 30 24.74 -1.33 -19.41
CA VAL A 30 25.79 -0.58 -18.69
C VAL A 30 27.02 -1.47 -18.43
N TYR A 31 26.82 -2.74 -18.08
CA TYR A 31 27.91 -3.70 -17.91
C TYR A 31 28.64 -3.97 -19.24
N LEU A 32 27.89 -4.31 -20.30
CA LEU A 32 28.45 -4.60 -21.63
C LEU A 32 29.16 -3.38 -22.25
N SER A 33 28.62 -2.17 -22.07
CA SER A 33 29.28 -0.95 -22.57
C SER A 33 30.59 -0.64 -21.85
N LYS A 34 30.68 -0.94 -20.54
CA LYS A 34 31.92 -0.80 -19.77
C LYS A 34 32.96 -1.88 -20.13
N LEU A 35 32.51 -3.10 -20.39
CA LEU A 35 33.36 -4.20 -20.90
C LEU A 35 33.96 -3.83 -22.26
N ASN A 36 33.13 -3.35 -23.19
CA ASN A 36 33.60 -2.89 -24.51
C ASN A 36 34.58 -1.71 -24.39
N ALA A 37 34.30 -0.75 -23.50
CA ALA A 37 35.20 0.39 -23.25
C ALA A 37 36.54 -0.03 -22.60
N TYR A 38 36.56 -1.16 -21.89
CA TYR A 38 37.79 -1.74 -21.33
C TYR A 38 38.62 -2.44 -22.41
N GLU A 39 37.98 -3.20 -23.32
CA GLU A 39 38.66 -3.79 -24.49
C GLU A 39 39.28 -2.71 -25.39
N GLU A 40 38.55 -1.62 -25.69
CA GLU A 40 39.03 -0.52 -26.54
C GLU A 40 40.23 0.22 -25.94
N LYS A 41 40.29 0.34 -24.61
CA LYS A 41 41.31 1.14 -23.92
C LYS A 41 42.60 0.36 -23.62
N ASN A 42 42.52 -0.96 -23.48
CA ASN A 42 43.63 -1.77 -22.97
C ASN A 42 44.21 -2.81 -23.93
N GLY A 43 43.63 -3.05 -25.12
CA GLY A 43 44.15 -3.93 -26.17
C GLY A 43 44.75 -5.25 -25.67
N GLU A 44 44.00 -6.35 -25.69
CA GLU A 44 44.43 -7.71 -25.26
C GLU A 44 45.20 -7.82 -23.92
N ASN A 45 45.21 -6.81 -23.06
CA ASN A 45 45.66 -6.98 -21.68
C ASN A 45 44.57 -7.67 -20.85
N GLU A 46 44.92 -8.82 -20.26
CA GLU A 46 44.07 -9.61 -19.37
C GLU A 46 43.50 -8.73 -18.24
N LEU A 47 42.20 -8.89 -17.99
CA LEU A 47 41.53 -8.32 -16.82
C LEU A 47 42.35 -8.66 -15.56
N THR A 48 42.92 -7.66 -14.89
CA THR A 48 43.70 -7.91 -13.68
C THR A 48 42.78 -8.44 -12.58
N SER A 49 43.23 -9.42 -11.78
CA SER A 49 42.42 -10.04 -10.72
C SER A 49 41.81 -9.02 -9.73
N ALA A 50 42.54 -7.93 -9.44
CA ALA A 50 42.08 -6.82 -8.62
C ALA A 50 40.90 -6.04 -9.25
N ASP A 51 40.90 -5.86 -10.56
CA ASP A 51 39.79 -5.21 -11.28
C ASP A 51 38.54 -6.09 -11.22
N LEU A 52 38.70 -7.41 -11.43
CA LEU A 52 37.61 -8.38 -11.33
C LEU A 52 36.97 -8.40 -9.94
N GLU A 53 37.78 -8.41 -8.87
CA GLU A 53 37.29 -8.37 -7.49
C GLU A 53 36.53 -7.09 -7.19
N LYS A 54 37.03 -5.93 -7.64
CA LYS A 54 36.33 -4.65 -7.51
C LYS A 54 34.98 -4.67 -8.22
N TYR A 55 34.92 -5.23 -9.43
CA TYR A 55 33.65 -5.34 -10.17
C TYR A 55 32.63 -6.24 -9.48
N LYS A 56 33.07 -7.39 -8.95
CA LYS A 56 32.20 -8.26 -8.15
C LYS A 56 31.68 -7.53 -6.93
N ALA A 57 32.52 -6.76 -6.24
CA ALA A 57 32.12 -5.97 -5.09
C ALA A 57 31.07 -4.90 -5.43
N ASP A 58 31.29 -4.14 -6.52
CA ASP A 58 30.35 -3.11 -6.99
C ASP A 58 29.00 -3.71 -7.43
N LEU A 59 29.02 -4.86 -8.11
CA LEU A 59 27.81 -5.56 -8.53
C LEU A 59 27.03 -6.09 -7.32
N SER A 60 27.70 -6.77 -6.40
CA SER A 60 27.08 -7.28 -5.17
C SER A 60 26.46 -6.15 -4.35
N LYS A 61 27.15 -5.01 -4.23
CA LYS A 61 26.62 -3.83 -3.56
C LYS A 61 25.34 -3.33 -4.25
N TRP A 62 25.36 -3.20 -5.58
CA TRP A 62 24.21 -2.72 -6.35
C TRP A 62 23.00 -3.65 -6.25
N VAL A 63 23.24 -4.96 -6.29
CA VAL A 63 22.20 -5.99 -6.12
C VAL A 63 21.57 -5.90 -4.73
N GLU A 64 22.39 -5.72 -3.69
CA GLU A 64 21.89 -5.54 -2.33
C GLU A 64 21.10 -4.24 -2.19
N ASP A 65 21.58 -3.13 -2.77
CA ASP A 65 20.85 -1.86 -2.78
C ASP A 65 19.47 -2.01 -3.47
N HIS A 66 19.39 -2.72 -4.60
CA HIS A 66 18.11 -3.01 -5.28
C HIS A 66 17.17 -3.89 -4.44
N LYS A 67 17.73 -4.87 -3.76
CA LYS A 67 16.97 -5.75 -2.87
C LYS A 67 16.41 -4.96 -1.69
N ILE A 68 17.22 -4.08 -1.08
CA ILE A 68 16.79 -3.17 -0.01
C ILE A 68 15.67 -2.27 -0.49
N HIS A 69 15.80 -1.64 -1.67
CA HIS A 69 14.74 -0.78 -2.22
C HIS A 69 13.43 -1.53 -2.46
N ASN A 70 13.48 -2.70 -3.08
CA ASN A 70 12.27 -3.51 -3.30
C ASN A 70 11.63 -3.94 -1.97
N GLN A 71 12.44 -4.42 -1.01
CA GLN A 71 11.94 -4.81 0.31
C GLN A 71 11.32 -3.63 1.06
N TRP A 72 11.96 -2.46 0.99
CA TRP A 72 11.44 -1.23 1.57
C TRP A 72 10.07 -0.86 0.99
N ASP A 73 9.92 -0.92 -0.33
CA ASP A 73 8.65 -0.60 -0.99
C ASP A 73 7.53 -1.56 -0.58
N PHE A 74 7.83 -2.86 -0.48
CA PHE A 74 6.85 -3.85 0.01
C PHE A 74 6.47 -3.61 1.47
N GLU A 75 7.43 -3.30 2.33
CA GLU A 75 7.18 -3.06 3.74
C GLU A 75 6.37 -1.77 3.95
N LEU A 76 6.72 -0.70 3.24
CA LEU A 76 5.98 0.57 3.28
C LEU A 76 4.53 0.39 2.78
N PHE A 77 4.35 -0.37 1.68
CA PHE A 77 3.03 -0.69 1.16
C PHE A 77 2.21 -1.50 2.17
N ARG A 78 2.81 -2.52 2.78
CA ARG A 78 2.17 -3.34 3.82
C ARG A 78 1.79 -2.52 5.04
N ALA A 79 2.70 -1.69 5.54
CA ALA A 79 2.45 -0.80 6.68
C ALA A 79 1.28 0.14 6.38
N THR A 80 1.26 0.75 5.20
CA THR A 80 0.16 1.63 4.75
C THR A 80 -1.18 0.89 4.70
N LEU A 81 -1.22 -0.32 4.15
CA LEU A 81 -2.42 -1.15 4.11
C LEU A 81 -2.94 -1.48 5.52
N LEU A 82 -2.05 -1.87 6.44
CA LEU A 82 -2.41 -2.20 7.81
C LEU A 82 -2.96 -0.98 8.57
N THR A 83 -2.34 0.18 8.40
CA THR A 83 -2.84 1.44 8.98
C THR A 83 -4.20 1.81 8.39
N GLY A 84 -4.39 1.67 7.07
CA GLY A 84 -5.69 1.90 6.41
C GLY A 84 -6.81 0.96 6.91
N GLN A 85 -6.50 -0.34 7.05
CA GLN A 85 -7.44 -1.30 7.65
C GLN A 85 -7.78 -0.96 9.10
N SER A 86 -6.81 -0.47 9.87
CA SER A 86 -7.03 -0.05 11.25
C SER A 86 -7.97 1.16 11.31
N ALA A 87 -7.76 2.16 10.44
CA ALA A 87 -8.65 3.31 10.31
C ALA A 87 -10.09 2.90 9.94
N LEU A 88 -10.27 2.00 8.96
CA LEU A 88 -11.59 1.46 8.57
C LEU A 88 -12.30 0.78 9.75
N LYS A 89 -11.58 -0.08 10.47
CA LYS A 89 -12.12 -0.76 11.66
C LYS A 89 -12.52 0.24 12.74
N SER A 90 -11.68 1.25 12.99
CA SER A 90 -11.98 2.32 13.94
C SER A 90 -13.23 3.11 13.52
N ALA A 91 -13.36 3.46 12.23
CA ALA A 91 -14.51 4.20 11.71
C ALA A 91 -15.83 3.41 11.87
N ILE A 92 -15.81 2.10 11.58
CA ILE A 92 -16.96 1.21 11.82
C ILE A 92 -17.26 1.12 13.33
N LEU A 93 -16.23 0.95 14.17
CA LEU A 93 -16.40 0.76 15.61
C LEU A 93 -16.98 1.99 16.29
N ILE A 94 -16.48 3.20 15.99
CA ILE A 94 -16.97 4.42 16.66
C ILE A 94 -18.41 4.76 16.23
N ASN A 95 -18.71 4.67 14.93
CA ASN A 95 -20.05 4.94 14.42
C ASN A 95 -21.05 3.84 14.84
N GLY A 96 -20.65 2.58 14.72
CA GLY A 96 -21.48 1.44 15.12
C GLY A 96 -21.71 1.40 16.63
N GLY A 97 -20.67 1.65 17.43
CA GLY A 97 -20.76 1.75 18.89
C GLY A 97 -21.69 2.87 19.33
N ALA A 98 -21.59 4.05 18.73
CA ALA A 98 -22.49 5.17 18.99
C ALA A 98 -23.95 4.84 18.59
N SER A 99 -24.15 4.20 17.44
CA SER A 99 -25.48 3.75 16.99
C SER A 99 -26.11 2.76 17.97
N ILE A 100 -25.34 1.76 18.43
CA ILE A 100 -25.79 0.78 19.40
C ILE A 100 -26.11 1.45 20.75
N ALA A 101 -25.29 2.40 21.19
CA ALA A 101 -25.53 3.15 22.42
C ALA A 101 -26.84 3.94 22.35
N LEU A 102 -27.10 4.63 21.24
CA LEU A 102 -28.37 5.36 21.04
C LEU A 102 -29.57 4.40 20.96
N LEU A 103 -29.49 3.31 20.20
CA LEU A 103 -30.56 2.31 20.14
C LEU A 103 -30.87 1.70 21.52
N THR A 104 -29.83 1.42 22.30
CA THR A 104 -29.97 0.91 23.68
C THR A 104 -30.63 1.94 24.57
N PHE A 105 -30.24 3.21 24.47
CA PHE A 105 -30.88 4.30 25.22
C PHE A 105 -32.35 4.44 24.85
N ILE A 106 -32.66 4.53 23.56
CA ILE A 106 -34.03 4.62 23.02
C ILE A 106 -34.89 3.45 23.52
N GLY A 107 -34.37 2.21 23.47
CA GLY A 107 -35.10 1.02 23.91
C GLY A 107 -35.35 0.93 25.42
N ASN A 108 -34.59 1.67 26.23
CA ASN A 108 -34.70 1.67 27.70
C ASN A 108 -35.61 2.78 28.26
N VAL A 109 -36.06 3.73 27.43
CA VAL A 109 -36.97 4.80 27.88
C VAL A 109 -38.38 4.22 28.11
N LYS A 110 -38.86 4.24 29.37
CA LYS A 110 -40.17 3.69 29.77
C LYS A 110 -41.29 4.73 29.86
N ASP A 111 -40.96 5.99 30.12
CA ASP A 111 -41.90 7.11 30.20
C ASP A 111 -41.60 8.11 29.10
N ASN A 112 -42.44 8.05 28.06
CA ASN A 112 -42.25 8.76 26.81
C ASN A 112 -42.47 10.29 26.96
N SER A 113 -41.40 11.06 27.13
CA SER A 113 -41.33 12.34 26.41
C SER A 113 -41.03 12.01 24.94
N ILE A 114 -42.09 11.62 24.19
CA ILE A 114 -42.04 11.20 22.78
C ILE A 114 -41.15 12.14 21.94
N THR A 115 -41.13 13.42 22.30
CA THR A 115 -40.32 14.47 21.68
C THR A 115 -38.82 14.21 21.71
N ASN A 116 -38.25 13.77 22.85
CA ASN A 116 -36.80 13.64 23.00
C ASN A 116 -36.29 12.35 22.33
N VAL A 117 -37.09 11.28 22.37
CA VAL A 117 -36.74 10.01 21.71
C VAL A 117 -36.77 10.15 20.19
N ALA A 118 -37.78 10.85 19.64
CA ALA A 118 -37.86 11.11 18.20
C ALA A 118 -36.70 11.97 17.70
N GLN A 119 -36.22 12.93 18.51
CA GLN A 119 -35.06 13.76 18.15
C GLN A 119 -33.75 12.96 18.05
N LEU A 120 -33.62 11.84 18.78
CA LEU A 120 -32.44 10.98 18.70
C LEU A 120 -32.37 10.14 17.41
N ALA A 121 -33.42 10.14 16.59
CA ALA A 121 -33.40 9.47 15.29
C ALA A 121 -32.38 10.11 14.33
N GLU A 122 -32.28 11.45 14.33
CA GLU A 122 -31.38 12.19 13.44
C GLU A 122 -29.88 11.85 13.67
N PRO A 123 -29.32 11.94 14.91
CA PRO A 123 -27.94 11.54 15.14
C PRO A 123 -27.71 10.04 14.91
N LEU A 124 -28.72 9.19 15.14
CA LEU A 124 -28.63 7.76 14.85
C LEU A 124 -28.48 7.50 13.34
N GLU A 125 -29.28 8.17 12.49
CA GLU A 125 -29.16 8.09 11.03
C GLU A 125 -27.77 8.52 10.55
N ILE A 126 -27.22 9.59 11.14
CA ILE A 126 -25.88 10.07 10.81
C ILE A 126 -24.80 9.05 11.17
N PHE A 127 -24.89 8.42 12.35
CA PHE A 127 -23.94 7.36 12.72
C PHE A 127 -24.07 6.13 11.79
N LEU A 128 -25.29 5.73 11.44
CA LEU A 128 -25.51 4.63 10.50
C LEU A 128 -24.96 4.95 9.10
N LEU A 129 -25.10 6.20 8.64
CA LEU A 129 -24.43 6.66 7.42
C LEU A 129 -22.91 6.56 7.54
N GLY A 130 -22.35 6.94 8.69
CA GLY A 130 -20.92 6.77 8.97
C GLY A 130 -20.47 5.31 8.87
N VAL A 131 -21.24 4.36 9.41
CA VAL A 131 -20.97 2.91 9.26
C VAL A 131 -21.04 2.49 7.79
N LEU A 132 -22.08 2.91 7.07
CA LEU A 132 -22.28 2.57 5.66
C LEU A 132 -21.10 3.06 4.79
N LEU A 133 -20.64 4.29 4.99
CA LEU A 133 -19.50 4.84 4.27
C LEU A 133 -18.22 4.01 4.53
N ALA A 134 -17.95 3.65 5.78
CA ALA A 134 -16.79 2.82 6.12
C ALA A 134 -16.89 1.38 5.55
N ALA A 135 -18.09 0.82 5.48
CA ALA A 135 -18.33 -0.48 4.86
C ALA A 135 -18.09 -0.43 3.33
N ILE A 136 -18.59 0.60 2.65
CA ILE A 136 -18.35 0.81 1.21
C ILE A 136 -16.86 1.03 0.95
N ALA A 137 -16.18 1.82 1.79
CA ALA A 137 -14.74 2.02 1.69
C ALA A 137 -13.95 0.71 1.83
N SER A 138 -14.38 -0.18 2.71
CA SER A 138 -13.77 -1.52 2.86
C SER A 138 -13.92 -2.34 1.59
N GLY A 139 -15.11 -2.34 0.97
CA GLY A 139 -15.36 -3.01 -0.31
C GLY A 139 -14.55 -2.39 -1.47
N ALA A 140 -14.46 -1.07 -1.54
CA ALA A 140 -13.66 -0.35 -2.54
C ALA A 140 -12.16 -0.66 -2.38
N THR A 141 -11.66 -0.80 -1.15
CA THR A 141 -10.28 -1.20 -0.87
C THR A 141 -10.00 -2.62 -1.35
N TYR A 142 -10.94 -3.55 -1.14
CA TYR A 142 -10.82 -4.93 -1.64
C TYR A 142 -10.76 -4.96 -3.18
N LEU A 143 -11.63 -4.20 -3.86
CA LEU A 143 -11.60 -4.05 -5.31
C LEU A 143 -10.28 -3.44 -5.79
N ALA A 144 -9.78 -2.40 -5.12
CA ALA A 144 -8.50 -1.79 -5.46
C ALA A 144 -7.35 -2.80 -5.43
N GLN A 145 -7.29 -3.63 -4.38
CA GLN A 145 -6.29 -4.69 -4.24
C GLN A 145 -6.39 -5.73 -5.36
N TRP A 146 -7.59 -6.15 -5.72
CA TRP A 146 -7.79 -7.07 -6.84
C TRP A 146 -7.27 -6.51 -8.17
N PHE A 147 -7.52 -5.22 -8.44
CA PHE A 147 -7.01 -4.57 -9.64
C PHE A 147 -5.49 -4.37 -9.60
N PHE A 148 -4.90 -4.06 -8.44
CA PHE A 148 -3.44 -3.95 -8.28
C PHE A 148 -2.70 -5.27 -8.43
N ALA A 149 -3.34 -6.41 -8.19
CA ALA A 149 -2.74 -7.73 -8.41
C ALA A 149 -2.43 -8.00 -9.89
N SER A 150 -3.07 -7.27 -10.81
CA SER A 150 -2.92 -7.48 -12.24
C SER A 150 -1.91 -6.49 -12.86
N ARG A 151 -1.13 -6.95 -13.85
CA ARG A 151 -0.08 -6.13 -14.51
C ARG A 151 -0.59 -5.27 -15.67
N ILE A 152 -1.91 -5.15 -15.86
CA ILE A 152 -2.49 -4.43 -17.00
C ILE A 152 -2.61 -2.93 -16.67
N PRO A 153 -2.17 -2.00 -17.54
CA PRO A 153 -2.13 -0.57 -17.24
C PRO A 153 -3.47 0.04 -16.83
N TRP A 154 -4.58 -0.34 -17.49
CA TRP A 154 -5.90 0.21 -17.19
C TRP A 154 -6.41 -0.22 -15.80
N GLN A 155 -6.08 -1.44 -15.37
CA GLN A 155 -6.47 -1.93 -14.04
C GLN A 155 -5.77 -1.15 -12.94
N ARG A 156 -4.53 -0.72 -13.15
CA ARG A 156 -3.83 0.15 -12.19
C ARG A 156 -4.55 1.48 -11.99
N ILE A 157 -5.12 2.05 -13.06
CA ILE A 157 -5.91 3.29 -12.98
C ILE A 157 -7.17 3.05 -12.16
N VAL A 158 -7.91 1.97 -12.45
CA VAL A 158 -9.12 1.61 -11.70
C VAL A 158 -8.80 1.36 -10.23
N GLY A 159 -7.72 0.64 -9.93
CA GLY A 159 -7.25 0.42 -8.56
C GLY A 159 -6.95 1.72 -7.81
N ASN A 160 -6.29 2.68 -8.47
CA ASN A 160 -6.03 4.00 -7.88
C ASN A 160 -7.33 4.77 -7.60
N VAL A 161 -8.27 4.77 -8.55
CA VAL A 161 -9.57 5.45 -8.37
C VAL A 161 -10.36 4.83 -7.22
N SER A 162 -10.42 3.49 -7.14
CA SER A 162 -11.07 2.77 -6.04
C SER A 162 -10.44 3.10 -4.69
N ASN A 163 -9.10 3.22 -4.63
CA ASN A 163 -8.39 3.56 -3.39
C ASN A 163 -8.67 5.01 -2.94
N VAL A 164 -8.61 5.98 -3.86
CA VAL A 164 -8.96 7.39 -3.56
C VAL A 164 -10.42 7.49 -3.10
N THR A 165 -11.33 6.76 -3.75
CA THR A 165 -12.73 6.70 -3.36
C THR A 165 -12.90 6.14 -1.94
N ALA A 166 -12.17 5.07 -1.60
CA ALA A 166 -12.18 4.52 -0.24
C ALA A 166 -11.69 5.54 0.80
N ILE A 167 -10.62 6.29 0.52
CA ILE A 167 -10.11 7.34 1.41
C ILE A 167 -11.18 8.41 1.64
N LEU A 168 -11.85 8.89 0.59
CA LEU A 168 -12.91 9.89 0.72
C LEU A 168 -14.08 9.39 1.58
N PHE A 169 -14.47 8.12 1.42
CA PHE A 169 -15.52 7.53 2.27
C PHE A 169 -15.10 7.35 3.73
N VAL A 170 -13.83 7.02 4.02
CA VAL A 170 -13.33 6.98 5.40
C VAL A 170 -13.35 8.37 6.04
N LEU A 171 -12.89 9.39 5.32
CA LEU A 171 -12.95 10.78 5.80
C LEU A 171 -14.41 11.23 6.01
N GLY A 172 -15.30 10.88 5.08
CA GLY A 172 -16.74 11.11 5.22
C GLY A 172 -17.32 10.43 6.45
N SER A 173 -16.92 9.19 6.74
CA SER A 173 -17.34 8.44 7.93
C SER A 173 -16.93 9.12 9.24
N TYR A 174 -15.71 9.67 9.31
CA TYR A 174 -15.27 10.47 10.46
C TYR A 174 -16.02 11.80 10.57
N GLY A 175 -16.33 12.44 9.44
CA GLY A 175 -17.18 13.63 9.39
C GLY A 175 -18.59 13.36 9.93
N SER A 176 -19.22 12.25 9.51
CA SER A 176 -20.50 11.79 10.03
C SER A 176 -20.44 11.54 11.54
N PHE A 177 -19.39 10.86 12.03
CA PHE A 177 -19.22 10.63 13.46
C PHE A 177 -19.21 11.95 14.25
N LEU A 178 -18.41 12.94 13.81
CA LEU A 178 -18.34 14.23 14.48
C LEU A 178 -19.70 14.96 14.47
N CYS A 179 -20.39 14.95 13.32
CA CYS A 179 -21.71 15.57 13.20
C CYS A 179 -22.76 14.90 14.10
N GLY A 180 -22.79 13.57 14.12
CA GLY A 180 -23.71 12.79 14.97
C GLY A 180 -23.46 13.03 16.46
N VAL A 181 -22.19 13.15 16.89
CA VAL A 181 -21.85 13.51 18.27
C VAL A 181 -22.33 14.91 18.63
N LEU A 182 -22.12 15.90 17.76
CA LEU A 182 -22.56 17.28 18.01
C LEU A 182 -24.09 17.38 18.13
N GLN A 183 -24.83 16.70 17.26
CA GLN A 183 -26.29 16.67 17.35
C GLN A 183 -26.79 15.93 18.59
N ALA A 184 -26.24 14.75 18.89
CA ALA A 184 -26.63 13.98 20.06
C ALA A 184 -26.37 14.77 21.36
N THR A 185 -25.21 15.41 21.47
CA THR A 185 -24.86 16.23 22.66
C THR A 185 -25.75 17.44 22.81
N HIS A 186 -26.17 18.10 21.71
CA HIS A 186 -27.15 19.17 21.76
C HIS A 186 -28.49 18.67 22.31
N ILE A 187 -29.00 17.53 21.83
CA ILE A 187 -30.29 16.96 22.26
C ILE A 187 -30.25 16.52 23.74
N PHE A 188 -29.13 15.95 24.20
CA PHE A 188 -28.98 15.60 25.62
C PHE A 188 -28.77 16.82 26.53
N GLY A 189 -28.34 17.96 25.97
CA GLY A 189 -28.14 19.22 26.70
C GLY A 189 -29.39 20.08 26.82
N THR A 190 -30.44 19.80 26.06
CA THR A 190 -31.77 20.45 26.10
C THR A 190 -32.74 19.71 26.99
#